data_AF-A0A847P8I8-F1
#
_entry.id   AF-A0A847P8I8-F1
#
_cell.length_a   1.000
_cell.length_b   1.000
_cell.length_c   1.000
_cell.angle_alpha   90.00
_cell.angle_beta   90.00
_cell.angle_gamma   90.00
#
_symmetry.space_group_name_H-M   'P 1'
#
loop_
_entity.id
_entity.type
_entity.pdbx_description
1 polymer ?
#
loop_
_entity_poly.entity_id
_entity_poly.type
_entity_poly.pdbx_seq_one_letter_code
_entity_poly.pdbx_strand_id
1 'polypeptide(L)'
;MEKKYKVISLFSGAGGMDIGFINAGFEIVWANDFFKEAVESYKLNIGNHIVFGDITKIKSENIPNGADLVIGGFPCQGFSIANNKRSMKDERNFLYKEMLRIIKDKNPKFFVAENVKGILSMGKGKVFEMIKNDFESIGYKVDARLLNAAEYGIPQARERVIIVGNRLGLENPFPKETHWIDSKKYDDKSTLKKQVTVEEAIGFLSDIPLSKEPINLEDGTIVYNHVASTNVYDKFWGRKYDVNQHEICDYLKKWRSKAGYTTKRIDDHFGYKHTAGHWFRKDNNSGSIPKPSDWWELKKILGFDDKYDDQVTTMIEKEIKFEQSLRITNWDRPSDTITATSPEIHINKERRLSARECAILQTFPMEYRFVGSLNILYRQIGNAVPVKLAEMIAKGIFDELEKKEKEG
;
A
#
# COMPACT_ATOMS: atom_id res chain seq x y z
N MET A 1 21.29 16.46 15.46
CA MET A 1 21.15 17.61 14.54
C MET A 1 20.00 18.45 15.03
N GLU A 2 20.16 19.77 15.08
CA GLU A 2 19.05 20.69 15.31
C GLU A 2 18.12 20.63 14.09
N LYS A 3 16.81 20.46 14.32
CA LYS A 3 15.84 20.38 13.21
C LYS A 3 15.68 21.77 12.60
N LYS A 4 15.86 21.88 11.29
CA LYS A 4 15.99 23.19 10.63
C LYS A 4 14.81 23.55 9.73
N TYR A 5 14.32 22.60 8.95
CA TYR A 5 13.29 22.85 7.93
C TYR A 5 11.96 22.21 8.29
N LYS A 6 10.87 22.96 8.14
CA LYS A 6 9.52 22.56 8.53
C LYS A 6 8.79 21.88 7.38
N VAL A 7 8.10 20.78 7.70
CA VAL A 7 7.43 19.92 6.71
C VAL A 7 5.97 19.72 7.06
N ILE A 8 5.11 19.86 6.05
CA ILE A 8 3.73 19.40 6.06
C ILE A 8 3.68 18.05 5.35
N SER A 9 3.17 17.01 6.02
CA SER A 9 2.99 15.67 5.44
C SER A 9 1.51 15.41 5.15
N LEU A 10 1.21 15.05 3.90
CA LEU A 10 -0.14 14.68 3.45
C LEU A 10 -0.18 13.18 3.16
N PHE A 11 -1.31 12.54 3.45
CA PHE A 11 -1.49 11.10 3.23
C PHE A 11 -0.40 10.28 3.94
N SER A 12 -0.07 10.68 5.17
CA SER A 12 1.14 10.24 5.88
C SER A 12 1.15 8.72 6.16
N GLY A 13 -0.01 8.08 6.16
CA GLY A 13 -0.16 6.68 6.53
C GLY A 13 0.47 6.42 7.90
N ALA A 14 1.18 5.30 8.02
CA ALA A 14 1.95 4.99 9.22
C ALA A 14 3.30 5.73 9.30
N GLY A 15 3.56 6.73 8.46
CA GLY A 15 4.70 7.65 8.59
C GLY A 15 6.03 7.18 8.00
N GLY A 16 6.03 6.20 7.08
CA GLY A 16 7.28 5.70 6.48
C GLY A 16 8.10 6.79 5.78
N MET A 17 7.42 7.66 5.02
CA MET A 17 8.09 8.82 4.37
C MET A 17 8.53 9.85 5.42
N ASP A 18 7.66 10.17 6.38
CA ASP A 18 7.91 11.13 7.46
C ASP A 18 9.17 10.80 8.26
N ILE A 19 9.35 9.54 8.68
CA ILE A 19 10.53 9.11 9.45
C ILE A 19 11.80 9.33 8.62
N GLY A 20 11.76 9.03 7.31
CA GLY A 20 12.91 9.28 6.43
C GLY A 20 13.32 10.74 6.42
N PHE A 21 12.34 11.67 6.36
CA PHE A 21 12.60 13.10 6.45
C PHE A 21 13.11 13.51 7.84
N ILE A 22 12.56 12.95 8.92
CA ILE A 22 13.05 13.20 10.28
C ILE A 22 14.51 12.76 10.44
N ASN A 23 14.87 11.58 9.93
CA ASN A 23 16.24 11.07 9.95
C ASN A 23 17.22 11.97 9.18
N ALA A 24 16.73 12.65 8.13
CA ALA A 24 17.51 13.60 7.36
C ALA A 24 17.62 15.01 8.00
N GLY A 25 16.99 15.25 9.17
CA GLY A 25 17.08 16.51 9.91
C GLY A 25 15.91 17.48 9.73
N PHE A 26 14.81 17.03 9.12
CA PHE A 26 13.59 17.83 8.98
C PHE A 26 12.68 17.75 10.22
N GLU A 27 11.82 18.75 10.37
CA GLU A 27 10.75 18.79 11.38
C GLU A 27 9.39 18.60 10.70
N ILE A 28 8.69 17.51 11.00
CA ILE A 28 7.28 17.39 10.60
C ILE A 28 6.43 18.21 11.56
N VAL A 29 5.95 19.37 11.12
CA VAL A 29 5.15 20.29 11.95
C VAL A 29 3.65 20.00 11.87
N TRP A 30 3.23 19.29 10.82
CA TRP A 30 1.85 18.89 10.62
C TRP A 30 1.79 17.67 9.71
N ALA A 31 0.92 16.72 10.03
CA ALA A 31 0.69 15.52 9.22
C ALA A 31 -0.81 15.24 9.10
N ASN A 32 -1.24 14.50 8.09
CA ASN A 32 -2.63 14.09 7.95
C ASN A 32 -2.80 12.71 7.32
N ASP A 33 -3.72 11.94 7.90
CA ASP A 33 -4.28 10.75 7.25
C ASP A 33 -5.75 10.57 7.68
N PHE A 34 -6.53 9.89 6.84
CA PHE A 34 -7.94 9.59 7.07
C PHE A 34 -8.15 8.17 7.62
N PHE A 35 -7.09 7.36 7.71
CA PHE A 35 -7.15 5.99 8.20
C PHE A 35 -6.74 5.94 9.67
N LYS A 36 -7.73 5.66 10.53
CA LYS A 36 -7.62 5.81 11.99
C LYS A 36 -6.44 5.02 12.57
N GLU A 37 -6.30 3.76 12.21
CA GLU A 37 -5.25 2.88 12.74
C GLU A 37 -3.85 3.33 12.29
N ALA A 38 -3.71 3.89 11.09
CA ALA A 38 -2.45 4.49 10.65
C ALA A 38 -2.09 5.74 11.46
N VAL A 39 -3.09 6.59 11.77
CA VAL A 39 -2.88 7.75 12.64
C VAL A 39 -2.49 7.33 14.05
N GLU A 40 -3.08 6.27 14.59
CA GLU A 40 -2.71 5.73 15.90
C GLU A 40 -1.28 5.18 15.90
N SER A 41 -0.88 4.42 14.88
CA SER A 41 0.50 3.99 14.71
C SER A 41 1.46 5.18 14.59
N TYR A 42 1.11 6.20 13.80
CA TYR A 42 1.93 7.40 13.65
C TYR A 42 2.16 8.09 15.01
N LYS A 43 1.11 8.26 15.81
CA LYS A 43 1.20 8.91 17.13
C LYS A 43 2.11 8.19 18.10
N LEU A 44 2.12 6.85 18.07
CA LEU A 44 2.96 6.04 18.96
C LEU A 44 4.45 6.20 18.68
N ASN A 45 4.84 6.61 17.48
CA ASN A 45 6.23 6.58 17.05
C ASN A 45 6.81 7.93 16.65
N ILE A 46 5.99 8.84 16.12
CA ILE A 46 6.46 10.09 15.52
C ILE A 46 5.95 11.30 16.31
N GLY A 47 4.66 11.37 16.61
CA GLY A 47 4.11 12.45 17.43
C GLY A 47 2.62 12.73 17.22
N ASN A 48 2.07 13.57 18.09
CA ASN A 48 0.64 13.91 18.14
C ASN A 48 0.21 15.00 17.16
N HIS A 49 1.12 15.56 16.35
CA HIS A 49 0.83 16.60 15.35
C HIS A 49 0.06 16.08 14.13
N ILE A 50 -0.12 14.76 13.99
CA ILE A 50 -0.93 14.18 12.93
C ILE A 50 -2.44 14.40 13.18
N VAL A 51 -3.13 14.92 12.17
CA VAL A 51 -4.57 15.15 12.15
C VAL A 51 -5.27 13.97 11.49
N PHE A 52 -6.15 13.31 12.25
CA PHE A 52 -7.09 12.34 11.70
C PHE A 52 -8.22 13.05 10.97
N GLY A 53 -8.31 12.86 9.64
CA GLY A 53 -9.38 13.47 8.86
C GLY A 53 -9.21 13.31 7.36
N ASP A 54 -10.32 13.47 6.64
CA ASP A 54 -10.35 13.53 5.18
C ASP A 54 -9.81 14.90 4.72
N ILE A 55 -8.70 14.90 3.98
CA ILE A 55 -8.02 16.12 3.52
C ILE A 55 -8.95 17.04 2.71
N THR A 56 -9.95 16.48 2.01
CA THR A 56 -10.93 17.27 1.24
C THR A 56 -11.81 18.16 2.12
N LYS A 57 -11.87 17.87 3.43
CA LYS A 57 -12.65 18.61 4.44
C LYS A 57 -11.76 19.51 5.31
N ILE A 58 -10.44 19.39 5.19
CA ILE A 58 -9.48 20.18 5.96
C ILE A 58 -9.12 21.42 5.15
N LYS A 59 -9.58 22.58 5.62
CA LYS A 59 -9.27 23.86 5.00
C LYS A 59 -7.80 24.23 5.21
N SER A 60 -7.21 24.91 4.24
CA SER A 60 -5.78 25.27 4.27
C SER A 60 -5.44 26.16 5.46
N GLU A 61 -6.36 27.00 5.94
CA GLU A 61 -6.17 27.88 7.09
C GLU A 61 -5.96 27.11 8.40
N ASN A 62 -6.44 25.86 8.48
CA ASN A 62 -6.26 24.99 9.63
C ASN A 62 -4.90 24.26 9.64
N ILE A 63 -4.09 24.45 8.58
CA ILE A 63 -2.75 23.88 8.46
C ILE A 63 -1.73 24.99 8.73
N PRO A 64 -0.65 24.75 9.50
CA PRO A 64 0.36 25.75 9.79
C PRO A 64 0.94 26.42 8.54
N ASN A 65 1.26 27.71 8.64
CA ASN A 65 2.01 28.44 7.62
C ASN A 65 3.52 28.34 7.86
N GLY A 66 4.31 28.74 6.87
CA GLY A 66 5.78 28.79 6.99
C GLY A 66 6.45 27.41 6.91
N ALA A 67 5.82 26.45 6.25
CA ALA A 67 6.47 25.18 5.92
C ALA A 67 7.46 25.39 4.76
N ASP A 68 8.66 24.81 4.89
CA ASP A 68 9.65 24.77 3.82
C ASP A 68 9.32 23.69 2.80
N LEU A 69 8.68 22.60 3.23
CA LEU A 69 8.34 21.46 2.38
C LEU A 69 6.90 20.99 2.56
N VAL A 70 6.33 20.47 1.48
CA VAL A 70 5.14 19.61 1.52
C VAL A 70 5.49 18.24 0.94
N ILE A 71 5.17 17.16 1.66
CA ILE A 71 5.41 15.78 1.21
C ILE A 71 4.11 14.98 1.19
N GLY A 72 4.02 13.93 0.37
CA GLY A 72 2.90 12.98 0.46
C GLY A 72 2.77 11.99 -0.69
N GLY A 73 2.12 10.85 -0.44
CA GLY A 73 1.79 9.84 -1.44
C GLY A 73 0.28 9.81 -1.70
N PHE A 74 -0.19 10.52 -2.73
CA PHE A 74 -1.63 10.59 -3.00
C PHE A 74 -2.16 9.28 -3.65
N PRO A 75 -3.32 8.75 -3.21
CA PRO A 75 -3.92 7.58 -3.83
C PRO A 75 -4.29 7.79 -5.30
N CYS A 76 -3.98 6.81 -6.14
CA CYS A 76 -4.16 6.87 -7.61
C CYS A 76 -5.37 6.04 -8.12
N GLN A 77 -6.32 5.71 -7.23
CA GLN A 77 -7.40 4.73 -7.52
C GLN A 77 -8.45 5.20 -8.53
N GLY A 78 -8.55 6.51 -8.82
CA GLY A 78 -9.56 7.08 -9.73
C GLY A 78 -9.37 6.77 -11.22
N PHE A 79 -8.30 6.06 -11.59
CA PHE A 79 -7.87 5.93 -12.98
C PHE A 79 -7.86 4.49 -13.53
N SER A 80 -8.33 3.50 -12.77
CA SER A 80 -8.35 2.10 -13.21
C SER A 80 -9.43 1.84 -14.28
N ILE A 81 -8.98 1.77 -15.54
CA ILE A 81 -9.32 0.77 -16.57
C ILE A 81 -10.74 0.14 -16.45
N ALA A 82 -11.81 0.88 -16.76
CA ALA A 82 -13.08 0.35 -17.29
C ALA A 82 -14.08 1.48 -17.64
N ASN A 83 -13.77 2.32 -18.64
CA ASN A 83 -14.74 2.96 -19.58
C ASN A 83 -14.14 4.22 -20.22
N ASN A 84 -13.62 4.05 -21.43
CA ASN A 84 -12.85 5.01 -22.23
C ASN A 84 -13.57 6.29 -22.68
N LYS A 85 -14.71 6.69 -22.10
CA LYS A 85 -15.42 7.94 -22.51
C LYS A 85 -16.11 8.72 -21.38
N ARG A 86 -16.21 8.19 -20.14
CA ARG A 86 -16.95 8.86 -19.04
C ARG A 86 -16.10 9.29 -17.84
N SER A 87 -14.88 8.77 -17.67
CA SER A 87 -14.09 9.00 -16.44
C SER A 87 -13.36 10.35 -16.35
N MET A 88 -13.08 11.03 -17.47
CA MET A 88 -12.37 12.33 -17.45
C MET A 88 -13.20 13.49 -16.88
N LYS A 89 -14.53 13.32 -16.72
CA LYS A 89 -15.44 14.34 -16.18
C LYS A 89 -15.79 14.16 -14.70
N ASP A 90 -15.35 13.09 -14.04
CA ASP A 90 -15.58 12.97 -12.61
C ASP A 90 -14.50 13.79 -11.88
N GLU A 91 -14.72 15.10 -11.81
CA GLU A 91 -13.90 16.07 -11.08
C GLU A 91 -13.71 15.72 -9.59
N ARG A 92 -14.47 14.73 -9.09
CA ARG A 92 -14.68 14.46 -7.66
C ARG A 92 -13.66 13.52 -7.00
N ASN A 93 -12.68 12.95 -7.69
CA ASN A 93 -11.79 11.93 -7.09
C ASN A 93 -10.28 12.12 -7.33
N PHE A 94 -9.80 13.35 -7.50
CA PHE A 94 -8.35 13.60 -7.66
C PHE A 94 -7.73 14.10 -6.36
N LEU A 95 -7.36 13.20 -5.46
CA LEU A 95 -6.66 13.55 -4.22
C LEU A 95 -5.32 14.29 -4.47
N TYR A 96 -4.72 14.16 -5.66
CA TYR A 96 -3.57 14.98 -6.05
C TYR A 96 -3.91 16.49 -6.10
N LYS A 97 -5.17 16.86 -6.42
CA LYS A 97 -5.62 18.25 -6.43
C LYS A 97 -5.66 18.85 -5.02
N GLU A 98 -5.91 18.03 -4.00
CA GLU A 98 -5.80 18.48 -2.61
C GLU A 98 -4.35 18.75 -2.24
N MET A 99 -3.41 17.91 -2.69
CA MET A 99 -1.98 18.22 -2.55
C MET A 99 -1.59 19.50 -3.28
N LEU A 100 -2.07 19.68 -4.52
CA LEU A 100 -1.86 20.92 -5.29
C LEU A 100 -2.42 22.15 -4.58
N ARG A 101 -3.64 22.07 -4.02
CA ARG A 101 -4.26 23.13 -3.22
C ARG A 101 -3.36 23.51 -2.05
N ILE A 102 -2.92 22.53 -1.26
CA ILE A 102 -2.07 22.80 -0.09
C ILE A 102 -0.72 23.39 -0.52
N ILE A 103 -0.09 22.88 -1.57
CA ILE A 103 1.18 23.45 -2.08
C ILE A 103 0.97 24.90 -2.53
N LYS A 104 -0.10 25.19 -3.27
CA LYS A 104 -0.43 26.55 -3.70
C LYS A 104 -0.63 27.50 -2.52
N ASP A 105 -1.38 27.07 -1.50
CA ASP A 105 -1.73 27.93 -0.37
C ASP A 105 -0.57 28.09 0.64
N LYS A 106 0.27 27.07 0.79
CA LYS A 106 1.41 27.08 1.73
C LYS A 106 2.71 27.54 1.10
N ASN A 107 2.78 27.54 -0.22
CA ASN A 107 3.91 28.02 -1.01
C ASN A 107 5.27 27.51 -0.48
N PRO A 108 5.46 26.20 -0.24
CA PRO A 108 6.71 25.65 0.30
C PRO A 108 7.88 25.86 -0.69
N LYS A 109 9.12 25.82 -0.20
CA LYS A 109 10.32 25.88 -1.06
C LYS A 109 10.39 24.67 -2.01
N PHE A 110 10.09 23.49 -1.48
CA PHE A 110 10.05 22.21 -2.20
C PHE A 110 8.73 21.46 -1.94
N PHE A 111 8.39 20.55 -2.84
CA PHE A 111 7.47 19.45 -2.52
C PHE A 111 8.03 18.11 -3.01
N VAL A 112 7.61 17.03 -2.36
CA VAL A 112 7.89 15.65 -2.80
C VAL A 112 6.59 14.87 -2.84
N ALA A 113 6.19 14.42 -4.02
CA ALA A 113 5.07 13.52 -4.19
C ALA A 113 5.56 12.11 -4.55
N GLU A 114 4.95 11.09 -3.95
CA GLU A 114 5.19 9.70 -4.27
C GLU A 114 4.00 9.08 -5.01
N ASN A 115 4.28 8.18 -5.94
CA ASN A 115 3.25 7.33 -6.53
C ASN A 115 3.78 5.98 -7.05
N VAL A 116 2.85 5.10 -7.39
CA VAL A 116 3.16 3.81 -8.03
C VAL A 116 3.62 3.98 -9.47
N LYS A 117 4.48 3.08 -9.96
CA LYS A 117 4.96 3.04 -11.36
C LYS A 117 3.86 3.19 -12.42
N GLY A 118 2.67 2.64 -12.14
CA GLY A 118 1.53 2.67 -13.06
C GLY A 118 1.06 4.08 -13.44
N ILE A 119 1.37 5.12 -12.65
CA ILE A 119 0.99 6.51 -12.98
C ILE A 119 1.59 6.98 -14.32
N LEU A 120 2.78 6.48 -14.68
CA LEU A 120 3.50 6.89 -15.90
C LEU A 120 2.84 6.39 -17.18
N SER A 121 2.14 5.25 -17.15
CA SER A 121 1.44 4.68 -18.31
C SER A 121 -0.05 5.02 -18.35
N MET A 122 -0.56 5.63 -17.27
CA MET A 122 -1.97 5.87 -17.06
C MET A 122 -2.55 6.89 -18.04
N GLY A 123 -3.70 6.56 -18.64
CA GLY A 123 -4.27 7.38 -19.71
C GLY A 123 -3.33 7.56 -20.90
N LYS A 124 -2.46 6.57 -21.18
CA LYS A 124 -1.37 6.65 -22.17
C LYS A 124 -0.35 7.76 -21.84
N GLY A 125 -0.03 7.93 -20.55
CA GLY A 125 0.89 8.95 -20.03
C GLY A 125 0.26 10.34 -19.82
N LYS A 126 -0.92 10.60 -20.39
CA LYS A 126 -1.58 11.92 -20.31
C LYS A 126 -1.89 12.37 -18.89
N VAL A 127 -2.16 11.42 -17.98
CA VAL A 127 -2.47 11.78 -16.59
C VAL A 127 -1.24 12.33 -15.89
N PHE A 128 -0.09 11.67 -16.05
CA PHE A 128 1.14 12.13 -15.43
C PHE A 128 1.54 13.52 -15.96
N GLU A 129 1.45 13.73 -17.28
CA GLU A 129 1.69 15.05 -17.89
C GLU A 129 0.74 16.12 -17.35
N MET A 130 -0.55 15.82 -17.17
CA MET A 130 -1.51 16.74 -16.57
C MET A 130 -1.11 17.10 -15.13
N ILE A 131 -0.78 16.12 -14.29
CA ILE A 131 -0.36 16.35 -12.90
C ILE A 131 0.91 17.20 -12.85
N LYS A 132 1.90 16.90 -13.71
CA LYS A 132 3.13 17.67 -13.82
C LYS A 132 2.83 19.12 -14.20
N ASN A 133 2.06 19.34 -15.27
CA ASN A 133 1.68 20.67 -15.73
C ASN A 133 0.89 21.45 -14.66
N ASP A 134 0.03 20.79 -13.89
CA ASP A 134 -0.72 21.43 -12.80
C ASP A 134 0.24 21.98 -11.72
N PHE A 135 1.25 21.21 -11.31
CA PHE A 135 2.28 21.68 -10.37
C PHE A 135 3.18 22.77 -10.97
N GLU A 136 3.53 22.67 -12.25
CA GLU A 136 4.32 23.71 -12.94
C GLU A 136 3.54 25.02 -13.07
N SER A 137 2.22 24.96 -13.28
CA SER A 137 1.34 26.13 -13.42
C SER A 137 1.29 27.01 -12.16
N ILE A 138 1.62 26.45 -10.99
CA ILE A 138 1.70 27.19 -9.73
C ILE A 138 3.13 27.65 -9.39
N GLY A 139 4.06 27.60 -10.36
CA GLY A 139 5.39 28.21 -10.25
C GLY A 139 6.51 27.30 -9.78
N TYR A 140 6.36 25.98 -9.89
CA TYR A 140 7.40 25.00 -9.52
C TYR A 140 8.09 24.44 -10.76
N LYS A 141 9.40 24.24 -10.68
CA LYS A 141 10.13 23.37 -11.61
C LYS A 141 9.95 21.93 -11.14
N VAL A 142 9.40 21.05 -11.98
CA VAL A 142 9.01 19.69 -11.59
C VAL A 142 9.77 18.62 -12.37
N ASP A 143 10.45 17.74 -11.65
CA ASP A 143 11.11 16.56 -12.20
C ASP A 143 10.55 15.30 -11.56
N ALA A 144 10.56 14.17 -12.27
CA ALA A 144 10.16 12.89 -11.72
C ALA A 144 11.09 11.76 -12.18
N ARG A 145 11.31 10.78 -11.30
CA ARG A 145 12.09 9.59 -11.60
C ARG A 145 11.42 8.33 -11.05
N LEU A 146 11.53 7.25 -11.81
CA LEU A 146 11.21 5.90 -11.36
C LEU A 146 12.43 5.34 -10.62
N LEU A 147 12.29 5.08 -9.32
CA LEU A 147 13.36 4.56 -8.47
C LEU A 147 13.02 3.13 -8.04
N ASN A 148 13.97 2.20 -8.13
CA ASN A 148 13.84 0.87 -7.52
C ASN A 148 14.57 0.85 -6.17
N ALA A 149 13.83 0.66 -5.08
CA ALA A 149 14.38 0.69 -3.72
C ALA A 149 15.60 -0.24 -3.51
N ALA A 150 15.65 -1.39 -4.21
CA ALA A 150 16.77 -2.32 -4.14
C ALA A 150 18.11 -1.71 -4.58
N GLU A 151 18.11 -0.75 -5.51
CA GLU A 151 19.31 -0.02 -5.98
C GLU A 151 19.86 0.96 -4.92
N TYR A 152 19.13 1.14 -3.81
CA TYR A 152 19.45 2.03 -2.70
C TYR A 152 19.73 1.27 -1.40
N GLY A 153 19.89 -0.05 -1.46
CA GLY A 153 20.20 -0.88 -0.30
C GLY A 153 19.02 -1.06 0.64
N ILE A 154 17.80 -1.04 0.09
CA ILE A 154 16.59 -1.53 0.74
C ILE A 154 16.39 -2.98 0.28
N PRO A 155 16.12 -3.95 1.17
CA PRO A 155 16.00 -5.37 0.83
C PRO A 155 14.67 -5.72 0.13
N GLN A 156 14.24 -4.88 -0.82
CA GLN A 156 12.95 -4.99 -1.49
C GLN A 156 13.02 -4.42 -2.92
N ALA A 157 12.61 -5.21 -3.90
CA ALA A 157 12.37 -4.78 -5.26
C ALA A 157 11.04 -4.00 -5.32
N ARG A 158 11.11 -2.68 -5.09
CA ARG A 158 9.95 -1.78 -5.06
C ARG A 158 10.21 -0.57 -5.93
N GLU A 159 9.50 -0.51 -7.06
CA GLU A 159 9.56 0.63 -7.96
C GLU A 159 8.55 1.72 -7.55
N ARG A 160 9.00 2.97 -7.42
CA ARG A 160 8.17 4.15 -7.14
C ARG A 160 8.56 5.34 -7.99
N VAL A 161 7.54 6.10 -8.38
CA VAL A 161 7.71 7.39 -9.03
C VAL A 161 7.83 8.42 -7.94
N ILE A 162 9.00 9.06 -7.88
CA ILE A 162 9.25 10.19 -7.00
C ILE A 162 9.19 11.45 -7.85
N ILE A 163 8.30 12.37 -7.48
CA ILE A 163 8.11 13.66 -8.13
C ILE A 163 8.65 14.71 -7.16
N VAL A 164 9.64 15.47 -7.59
CA VAL A 164 10.22 16.55 -6.81
C VAL A 164 9.95 17.85 -7.55
N GLY A 165 9.38 18.83 -6.85
CA GLY A 165 9.21 20.16 -7.38
C GLY A 165 9.83 21.20 -6.46
N ASN A 166 10.44 22.22 -7.04
CA ASN A 166 10.96 23.36 -6.27
C ASN A 166 10.67 24.70 -6.96
N ARG A 167 10.52 25.75 -6.16
CA ARG A 167 10.29 27.13 -6.64
C ARG A 167 11.49 28.06 -6.45
N LEU A 168 12.64 27.50 -6.04
CA LEU A 168 13.86 28.26 -5.75
C LEU A 168 14.79 28.40 -6.97
N GLY A 169 14.42 27.78 -8.10
CA GLY A 169 15.27 27.70 -9.28
C GLY A 169 16.45 26.74 -9.12
N LEU A 170 16.42 25.89 -8.09
CA LEU A 170 17.43 24.88 -7.82
C LEU A 170 17.23 23.66 -8.73
N GLU A 171 18.25 22.80 -8.81
CA GLU A 171 18.07 21.47 -9.38
C GLU A 171 17.25 20.60 -8.43
N ASN A 172 16.37 19.75 -8.97
CA ASN A 172 15.63 18.79 -8.17
C ASN A 172 16.54 17.58 -7.88
N PRO A 173 16.91 17.34 -6.61
CA PRO A 173 17.85 16.27 -6.28
C PRO A 173 17.14 14.91 -6.29
N PHE A 174 17.87 13.89 -6.75
CA PHE A 174 17.48 12.48 -6.65
C PHE A 174 18.68 11.67 -6.17
N PRO A 175 18.47 10.65 -5.34
CA PRO A 175 19.58 9.84 -4.83
C PRO A 175 20.27 9.10 -5.97
N LYS A 176 21.60 9.02 -5.88
CA LYS A 176 22.41 8.16 -6.73
C LYS A 176 22.27 6.71 -6.27
N GLU A 177 22.31 5.78 -7.21
CA GLU A 177 22.32 4.35 -6.92
C GLU A 177 23.53 4.03 -6.03
N THR A 178 23.31 3.20 -5.01
CA THR A 178 24.37 2.78 -4.06
C THR A 178 24.60 1.28 -4.11
N HIS A 179 23.65 0.53 -4.69
CA HIS A 179 23.68 -0.91 -4.79
C HIS A 179 23.40 -1.35 -6.22
N TRP A 180 24.08 -2.40 -6.68
CA TRP A 180 23.75 -3.08 -7.92
C TRP A 180 22.82 -4.26 -7.65
N ILE A 181 21.85 -4.47 -8.55
CA ILE A 181 20.88 -5.58 -8.48
C ILE A 181 21.08 -6.57 -9.62
N ASP A 182 20.78 -7.86 -9.39
CA ASP A 182 21.00 -8.92 -10.41
C ASP A 182 20.16 -8.71 -11.67
N SER A 183 18.98 -8.11 -11.54
CA SER A 183 18.04 -7.90 -12.63
C SER A 183 18.40 -6.76 -13.58
N LYS A 184 19.51 -6.04 -13.34
CA LYS A 184 19.95 -4.89 -14.13
C LYS A 184 21.41 -5.05 -14.56
N LYS A 185 21.70 -4.66 -15.80
CA LYS A 185 23.08 -4.58 -16.31
C LYS A 185 23.70 -3.24 -15.92
N TYR A 186 24.98 -3.28 -15.57
CA TYR A 186 25.77 -2.12 -15.16
C TYR A 186 27.08 -2.13 -15.94
N ASP A 187 27.49 -0.97 -16.43
CA ASP A 187 28.76 -0.81 -17.15
C ASP A 187 29.95 -0.84 -16.18
N ASP A 188 29.79 -0.24 -14.99
CA ASP A 188 30.74 -0.31 -13.88
C ASP A 188 30.01 -0.51 -12.54
N LYS A 189 30.51 -1.45 -11.73
CA LYS A 189 30.01 -1.77 -10.38
C LYS A 189 31.01 -1.41 -9.28
N SER A 190 32.18 -0.88 -9.61
CA SER A 190 33.31 -0.65 -8.70
C SER A 190 32.94 0.19 -7.46
N THR A 191 31.99 1.11 -7.61
CA THR A 191 31.51 2.02 -6.55
C THR A 191 30.20 1.57 -5.91
N LEU A 192 29.59 0.47 -6.38
CA LEU A 192 28.28 -0.02 -5.94
C LEU A 192 28.43 -1.25 -5.04
N LYS A 193 27.63 -1.30 -3.96
CA LYS A 193 27.53 -2.48 -3.09
C LYS A 193 26.61 -3.53 -3.72
N LYS A 194 26.75 -4.80 -3.34
CA LYS A 194 25.80 -5.84 -3.75
C LYS A 194 24.44 -5.59 -3.07
N GLN A 195 23.34 -5.84 -3.77
CA GLN A 195 21.97 -5.77 -3.21
C GLN A 195 21.83 -6.47 -1.85
N VAL A 196 21.01 -5.90 -0.96
CA VAL A 196 20.70 -6.49 0.34
C VAL A 196 19.64 -7.57 0.18
N THR A 197 19.88 -8.76 0.73
CA THR A 197 18.98 -9.91 0.60
C THR A 197 17.93 -9.96 1.70
N VAL A 198 16.90 -10.80 1.52
CA VAL A 198 15.89 -11.05 2.56
C VAL A 198 16.54 -11.70 3.80
N GLU A 199 17.44 -12.66 3.62
CA GLU A 199 18.14 -13.32 4.73
C GLU A 199 18.93 -12.32 5.57
N GLU A 200 19.71 -11.44 4.92
CA GLU A 200 20.49 -10.40 5.62
C GLU A 200 19.58 -9.46 6.43
N ALA A 201 18.37 -9.19 5.92
CA ALA A 201 17.45 -8.24 6.54
C ALA A 201 16.62 -8.83 7.68
N ILE A 202 16.13 -10.06 7.54
CA ILE A 202 15.14 -10.64 8.47
C ILE A 202 15.46 -12.06 8.92
N GLY A 203 16.58 -12.66 8.48
CA GLY A 203 16.93 -14.04 8.80
C GLY A 203 17.02 -14.30 10.31
N PHE A 204 17.47 -13.31 11.08
CA PHE A 204 17.55 -13.40 12.54
C PHE A 204 16.18 -13.52 13.25
N LEU A 205 15.06 -13.19 12.58
CA LEU A 205 13.70 -13.37 13.11
C LEU A 205 13.07 -14.72 12.75
N SER A 206 13.71 -15.51 11.90
CA SER A 206 13.14 -16.74 11.35
C SER A 206 12.76 -17.74 12.45
N ASP A 207 13.62 -17.88 13.46
CA ASP A 207 13.47 -18.78 14.61
C ASP A 207 12.79 -18.13 15.83
N ILE A 208 12.46 -16.84 15.76
CA ILE A 208 11.79 -16.13 16.85
C ILE A 208 10.29 -16.46 16.80
N PRO A 209 9.68 -16.99 17.89
CA PRO A 209 8.27 -17.33 17.91
C PRO A 209 7.36 -16.12 17.66
N LEU A 210 6.27 -16.34 16.93
CA LEU A 210 5.25 -15.30 16.74
C LEU A 210 4.61 -14.94 18.08
N SER A 211 4.46 -13.65 18.35
CA SER A 211 3.85 -13.14 19.58
C SER A 211 3.04 -11.88 19.33
N LYS A 212 1.88 -11.78 19.99
CA LYS A 212 1.10 -10.54 20.06
C LYS A 212 1.71 -9.55 21.05
N GLU A 213 2.33 -10.07 22.10
CA GLU A 213 3.07 -9.27 23.09
C GLU A 213 4.48 -8.95 22.58
N PRO A 214 5.07 -7.82 23.00
CA PRO A 214 6.45 -7.48 22.65
C PRO A 214 7.44 -8.57 23.05
N ILE A 215 8.43 -8.83 22.20
CA ILE A 215 9.50 -9.82 22.45
C ILE A 215 10.79 -9.05 22.76
N ASN A 216 11.45 -9.40 23.85
CA ASN A 216 12.80 -8.87 24.15
C ASN A 216 13.84 -9.85 23.60
N LEU A 217 14.69 -9.38 22.70
CA LEU A 217 15.83 -10.15 22.21
C LEU A 217 16.97 -10.12 23.24
N GLU A 218 17.94 -11.03 23.08
CA GLU A 218 19.07 -11.17 23.99
C GLU A 218 19.94 -9.90 24.09
N ASP A 219 20.00 -9.12 23.01
CA ASP A 219 20.72 -7.84 22.94
C ASP A 219 19.94 -6.66 23.55
N GLY A 220 18.76 -6.90 24.10
CA GLY A 220 17.88 -5.89 24.69
C GLY A 220 16.93 -5.21 23.70
N THR A 221 17.02 -5.52 22.40
CA THR A 221 16.13 -4.98 21.37
C THR A 221 14.70 -5.47 21.59
N ILE A 222 13.72 -4.55 21.53
CA ILE A 222 12.30 -4.91 21.68
C ILE A 222 11.62 -5.02 20.31
N VAL A 223 11.08 -6.21 20.03
CA VAL A 223 10.37 -6.51 18.79
C VAL A 223 8.86 -6.45 19.03
N TYR A 224 8.20 -5.49 18.38
CA TYR A 224 6.75 -5.36 18.36
C TYR A 224 6.15 -5.99 17.09
N ASN A 225 4.89 -6.42 17.16
CA ASN A 225 4.11 -6.86 16.01
C ASN A 225 4.74 -8.05 15.23
N HIS A 226 5.46 -8.96 15.88
CA HIS A 226 5.93 -10.21 15.26
C HIS A 226 4.78 -11.23 15.18
N VAL A 227 3.77 -10.90 14.37
CA VAL A 227 2.55 -11.68 14.16
C VAL A 227 2.39 -11.99 12.67
N ALA A 228 1.92 -13.20 12.35
CA ALA A 228 1.73 -13.66 10.97
C ALA A 228 0.51 -14.59 10.84
N SER A 229 0.08 -14.83 9.61
CA SER A 229 -0.87 -15.91 9.31
C SER A 229 -0.12 -17.24 9.20
N THR A 230 -0.58 -18.25 9.94
CA THR A 230 -0.08 -19.64 9.87
C THR A 230 -0.89 -20.51 8.91
N ASN A 231 -1.95 -19.96 8.30
CA ASN A 231 -2.76 -20.66 7.31
C ASN A 231 -2.08 -20.59 5.94
N VAL A 232 -1.03 -21.40 5.77
CA VAL A 232 -0.27 -21.57 4.52
C VAL A 232 -0.43 -23.00 4.02
N TYR A 233 -1.66 -23.36 3.65
CA TYR A 233 -1.94 -24.69 3.11
C TYR A 233 -1.41 -24.79 1.68
N ASP A 234 -0.72 -25.89 1.35
CA ASP A 234 -0.30 -26.19 -0.04
C ASP A 234 -1.48 -26.60 -0.95
N LYS A 235 -2.62 -26.85 -0.32
CA LYS A 235 -3.83 -27.37 -0.94
C LYS A 235 -5.06 -26.63 -0.42
N PHE A 236 -6.07 -26.49 -1.26
CA PHE A 236 -7.36 -25.93 -0.87
C PHE A 236 -8.50 -26.78 -1.41
N TRP A 237 -9.65 -26.76 -0.73
CA TRP A 237 -10.86 -27.34 -1.27
C TRP A 237 -11.43 -26.41 -2.35
N GLY A 238 -11.32 -26.84 -3.60
CA GLY A 238 -11.89 -26.15 -4.75
C GLY A 238 -13.00 -26.96 -5.40
N ARG A 239 -13.90 -26.31 -6.15
CA ARG A 239 -14.96 -27.02 -6.91
C ARG A 239 -14.34 -27.88 -7.99
N LYS A 240 -14.73 -29.16 -8.06
CA LYS A 240 -14.21 -30.13 -9.04
C LYS A 240 -14.48 -29.68 -10.47
N TYR A 241 -15.68 -29.18 -10.72
CA TYR A 241 -16.14 -28.74 -12.02
C TYR A 241 -16.05 -27.23 -12.13
N ASP A 242 -15.80 -26.73 -13.33
CA ASP A 242 -15.86 -25.31 -13.61
C ASP A 242 -17.29 -24.81 -13.42
N VAL A 243 -17.40 -23.63 -12.81
CA VAL A 243 -18.69 -23.02 -12.49
C VAL A 243 -18.66 -21.56 -12.89
N ASN A 244 -19.62 -21.16 -13.72
CA ASN A 244 -19.78 -19.78 -14.13
C ASN A 244 -20.64 -19.04 -13.12
N GLN A 245 -20.02 -18.10 -12.39
CA GLN A 245 -20.70 -17.30 -11.37
C GLN A 245 -21.92 -16.54 -11.92
N HIS A 246 -21.86 -16.04 -13.15
CA HIS A 246 -22.98 -15.30 -13.74
C HIS A 246 -24.16 -16.20 -14.06
N GLU A 247 -23.90 -17.45 -14.47
CA GLU A 247 -24.96 -18.45 -14.70
C GLU A 247 -25.62 -18.87 -13.40
N ILE A 248 -24.84 -19.13 -12.35
CA ILE A 248 -25.38 -19.45 -11.01
C ILE A 248 -26.24 -18.31 -10.50
N CYS A 249 -25.79 -17.06 -10.66
CA CYS A 249 -26.55 -15.87 -10.27
C CYS A 249 -27.91 -15.79 -10.99
N ASP A 250 -27.94 -15.97 -12.31
CA ASP A 250 -29.20 -15.95 -13.07
C ASP A 250 -30.13 -17.11 -12.69
N TYR A 251 -29.56 -18.29 -12.50
CA TYR A 251 -30.28 -19.48 -12.07
C TYR A 251 -30.94 -19.26 -10.70
N LEU A 252 -30.18 -18.81 -9.71
CA LEU A 252 -30.69 -18.52 -8.38
C LEU A 252 -31.73 -17.38 -8.40
N LYS A 253 -31.53 -16.32 -9.21
CA LYS A 253 -32.53 -15.25 -9.37
C LYS A 253 -33.86 -15.77 -9.91
N LYS A 254 -33.83 -16.63 -10.94
CA LYS A 254 -35.02 -17.22 -11.54
C LYS A 254 -35.82 -17.99 -10.49
N TRP A 255 -35.17 -18.86 -9.73
CA TRP A 255 -35.82 -19.69 -8.73
C TRP A 255 -36.27 -18.91 -7.49
N ARG A 256 -35.49 -17.92 -7.06
CA ARG A 256 -35.90 -16.98 -6.00
C ARG A 256 -37.18 -16.24 -6.37
N SER A 257 -37.28 -15.73 -7.59
CA SER A 257 -38.49 -15.06 -8.08
C SER A 257 -39.68 -16.03 -8.14
N LYS A 258 -39.47 -17.27 -8.61
CA LYS A 258 -40.51 -18.31 -8.66
C LYS A 258 -41.02 -18.69 -7.27
N ALA A 259 -40.14 -18.74 -6.28
CA ALA A 259 -40.48 -19.06 -4.88
C ALA A 259 -41.06 -17.86 -4.11
N GLY A 260 -41.11 -16.65 -4.69
CA GLY A 260 -41.62 -15.46 -4.02
C GLY A 260 -40.71 -14.95 -2.88
N TYR A 261 -39.41 -15.25 -2.93
CA TYR A 261 -38.44 -14.77 -1.95
C TYR A 261 -37.83 -13.43 -2.37
N THR A 262 -37.69 -12.52 -1.41
CA THR A 262 -36.86 -11.32 -1.59
C THR A 262 -35.44 -11.61 -1.13
N THR A 263 -34.45 -10.86 -1.61
CA THR A 263 -33.07 -10.99 -1.10
C THR A 263 -33.01 -10.81 0.42
N LYS A 264 -33.76 -9.84 0.95
CA LYS A 264 -33.84 -9.57 2.38
C LYS A 264 -34.30 -10.80 3.17
N ARG A 265 -35.33 -11.51 2.70
CA ARG A 265 -35.81 -12.75 3.35
C ARG A 265 -34.76 -13.87 3.35
N ILE A 266 -33.90 -13.90 2.33
CA ILE A 266 -32.77 -14.84 2.28
C ILE A 266 -31.68 -14.41 3.28
N ASP A 267 -31.28 -13.14 3.29
CA ASP A 267 -30.30 -12.63 4.26
C ASP A 267 -30.76 -12.91 5.72
N ASP A 268 -32.05 -12.65 6.02
CA ASP A 268 -32.65 -12.91 7.33
C ASP A 268 -32.62 -14.41 7.70
N HIS A 269 -32.88 -15.32 6.74
CA HIS A 269 -32.87 -16.78 6.96
C HIS A 269 -31.47 -17.29 7.32
N PHE A 270 -30.44 -16.78 6.66
CA PHE A 270 -29.05 -17.21 6.89
C PHE A 270 -28.35 -16.47 8.04
N GLY A 271 -29.01 -15.48 8.66
CA GLY A 271 -28.42 -14.65 9.72
C GLY A 271 -27.24 -13.79 9.23
N TYR A 272 -27.15 -13.58 7.92
CA TYR A 272 -26.06 -12.86 7.28
C TYR A 272 -26.42 -11.37 7.19
N LYS A 273 -25.64 -10.51 7.85
CA LYS A 273 -25.73 -9.06 7.62
C LYS A 273 -25.11 -8.75 6.25
N HIS A 274 -25.94 -8.67 5.21
CA HIS A 274 -25.62 -8.18 3.85
C HIS A 274 -24.82 -9.12 2.91
N THR A 275 -24.67 -10.41 3.23
CA THR A 275 -23.81 -11.33 2.44
C THR A 275 -24.55 -12.28 1.49
N ALA A 276 -25.79 -12.70 1.76
CA ALA A 276 -26.51 -13.61 0.86
C ALA A 276 -26.96 -12.90 -0.43
N GLY A 277 -27.15 -11.58 -0.37
CA GLY A 277 -27.33 -10.74 -1.56
C GLY A 277 -26.23 -10.86 -2.61
N HIS A 278 -25.03 -11.32 -2.25
CA HIS A 278 -23.91 -11.47 -3.18
C HIS A 278 -24.10 -12.62 -4.18
N TRP A 279 -24.94 -13.61 -3.88
CA TRP A 279 -25.28 -14.68 -4.82
C TRP A 279 -26.21 -14.21 -5.95
N PHE A 280 -26.90 -13.08 -5.75
CA PHE A 280 -27.92 -12.55 -6.66
C PHE A 280 -27.49 -11.25 -7.33
N ARG A 281 -26.19 -10.98 -7.46
CA ARG A 281 -25.67 -9.75 -8.09
C ARG A 281 -24.53 -10.05 -9.06
N LYS A 282 -24.33 -9.14 -10.02
CA LYS A 282 -23.31 -9.23 -11.08
C LYS A 282 -22.48 -7.95 -11.24
N ASP A 283 -22.84 -6.90 -10.51
CA ASP A 283 -22.17 -5.61 -10.57
C ASP A 283 -20.71 -5.73 -10.14
N ASN A 284 -19.82 -5.11 -10.92
CA ASN A 284 -18.37 -5.07 -10.66
C ASN A 284 -17.71 -6.44 -10.44
N ASN A 285 -18.28 -7.52 -11.03
CA ASN A 285 -17.83 -8.90 -10.78
C ASN A 285 -17.84 -9.32 -9.28
N SER A 286 -18.61 -8.62 -8.45
CA SER A 286 -18.62 -8.78 -6.99
C SER A 286 -19.52 -9.90 -6.46
N GLY A 287 -20.24 -10.60 -7.35
CA GLY A 287 -21.07 -11.72 -6.93
C GLY A 287 -20.23 -12.88 -6.37
N SER A 288 -20.89 -13.83 -5.72
CA SER A 288 -20.23 -15.02 -5.19
C SER A 288 -21.03 -16.28 -5.49
N ILE A 289 -20.38 -17.43 -5.40
CA ILE A 289 -21.04 -18.74 -5.53
C ILE A 289 -21.23 -19.31 -4.11
N PRO A 290 -22.45 -19.75 -3.74
CA PRO A 290 -22.72 -20.30 -2.41
C PRO A 290 -21.77 -21.45 -2.05
N LYS A 291 -21.32 -21.54 -0.79
CA LYS A 291 -20.62 -22.74 -0.31
C LYS A 291 -21.58 -23.94 -0.31
N PRO A 292 -21.08 -25.19 -0.29
CA PRO A 292 -21.93 -26.37 -0.42
C PRO A 292 -23.10 -26.42 0.58
N SER A 293 -22.86 -26.11 1.86
CA SER A 293 -23.93 -26.10 2.86
C SER A 293 -25.04 -25.08 2.56
N ASP A 294 -24.66 -23.90 2.08
CA ASP A 294 -25.62 -22.83 1.74
C ASP A 294 -26.39 -23.16 0.46
N TRP A 295 -25.74 -23.83 -0.51
CA TRP A 295 -26.41 -24.29 -1.73
C TRP A 295 -27.57 -25.24 -1.41
N TRP A 296 -27.32 -26.24 -0.55
CA TRP A 296 -28.36 -27.19 -0.15
C TRP A 296 -29.48 -26.53 0.63
N GLU A 297 -29.16 -25.57 1.49
CA GLU A 297 -30.18 -24.82 2.22
C GLU A 297 -31.01 -23.91 1.30
N LEU A 298 -30.37 -23.24 0.35
CA LEU A 298 -31.06 -22.49 -0.71
C LEU A 298 -31.98 -23.41 -1.53
N LYS A 299 -31.55 -24.63 -1.83
CA LYS A 299 -32.36 -25.59 -2.58
C LYS A 299 -33.64 -25.96 -1.84
N LYS A 300 -33.57 -26.14 -0.52
CA LYS A 300 -34.75 -26.41 0.31
C LYS A 300 -35.76 -25.27 0.28
N ILE A 301 -35.30 -24.03 0.40
CA ILE A 301 -36.20 -22.87 0.51
C ILE A 301 -36.67 -22.32 -0.85
N LEU A 302 -35.87 -22.48 -1.91
CA LEU A 302 -36.18 -21.98 -3.25
C LEU A 302 -36.74 -23.07 -4.19
N GLY A 303 -36.55 -24.35 -3.86
CA GLY A 303 -37.11 -25.48 -4.60
C GLY A 303 -36.55 -25.66 -6.02
N PHE A 304 -35.29 -25.32 -6.25
CA PHE A 304 -34.66 -25.45 -7.57
C PHE A 304 -34.19 -26.87 -7.87
N ASP A 305 -34.04 -27.18 -9.16
CA ASP A 305 -33.63 -28.51 -9.65
C ASP A 305 -32.15 -28.83 -9.36
N ASP A 306 -31.64 -29.96 -9.83
CA ASP A 306 -30.27 -30.45 -9.56
C ASP A 306 -29.24 -30.01 -10.60
N LYS A 307 -29.63 -29.17 -11.57
CA LYS A 307 -28.81 -28.79 -12.72
C LYS A 307 -27.37 -28.38 -12.37
N TYR A 308 -27.16 -27.68 -11.26
CA TYR A 308 -25.86 -27.14 -10.84
C TYR A 308 -25.33 -27.75 -9.53
N ASP A 309 -25.98 -28.79 -8.98
CA ASP A 309 -25.62 -29.36 -7.67
C ASP A 309 -24.17 -29.81 -7.63
N ASP A 310 -23.75 -30.64 -8.58
CA ASP A 310 -22.38 -31.14 -8.65
C ASP A 310 -21.37 -30.02 -8.87
N GLN A 311 -21.71 -29.03 -9.71
CA GLN A 311 -20.82 -27.92 -10.01
C GLN A 311 -20.58 -27.03 -8.79
N VAL A 312 -21.59 -26.82 -7.94
CA VAL A 312 -21.47 -25.94 -6.77
C VAL A 312 -20.94 -26.68 -5.55
N THR A 313 -21.29 -27.97 -5.39
CA THR A 313 -21.13 -28.69 -4.11
C THR A 313 -20.02 -29.73 -4.12
N THR A 314 -19.63 -30.26 -5.29
CA THR A 314 -18.56 -31.25 -5.37
C THR A 314 -17.20 -30.57 -5.23
N MET A 315 -16.61 -30.71 -4.06
CA MET A 315 -15.30 -30.17 -3.73
C MET A 315 -14.24 -31.26 -3.89
N ILE A 316 -13.09 -30.89 -4.43
CA ILE A 316 -11.87 -31.71 -4.41
C ILE A 316 -10.75 -30.89 -3.80
N GLU A 317 -9.80 -31.61 -3.22
CA GLU A 317 -8.54 -31.01 -2.85
C GLU A 317 -7.79 -30.64 -4.14
N LYS A 318 -7.51 -29.35 -4.32
CA LYS A 318 -6.72 -28.82 -5.43
C LYS A 318 -5.37 -28.35 -4.91
N GLU A 319 -4.33 -28.65 -5.67
CA GLU A 319 -3.05 -27.99 -5.49
C GLU A 319 -3.20 -26.51 -5.82
N ILE A 320 -2.55 -25.70 -5.00
CA ILE A 320 -2.46 -24.28 -5.25
C ILE A 320 -1.60 -24.04 -6.50
N LYS A 321 -2.19 -23.56 -7.58
CA LYS A 321 -1.43 -22.98 -8.70
C LYS A 321 -0.87 -21.64 -8.21
N PHE A 322 0.44 -21.43 -8.34
CA PHE A 322 1.16 -20.24 -7.87
C PHE A 322 0.56 -18.93 -8.42
N GLU A 323 -0.41 -18.36 -7.71
CA GLU A 323 -0.80 -16.97 -7.81
C GLU A 323 0.15 -16.11 -6.95
N GLN A 324 0.23 -14.80 -7.18
CA GLN A 324 1.12 -13.90 -6.42
C GLN A 324 0.95 -14.03 -4.89
N SER A 325 -0.24 -14.40 -4.43
CA SER A 325 -0.59 -14.62 -3.01
C SER A 325 0.03 -15.89 -2.42
N LEU A 326 0.74 -16.74 -3.19
CA LEU A 326 1.17 -18.08 -2.75
C LEU A 326 2.67 -18.30 -3.03
N ARG A 327 3.38 -17.21 -3.30
CA ARG A 327 4.83 -17.20 -3.49
C ARG A 327 5.52 -17.40 -2.14
N ILE A 328 6.54 -18.25 -2.14
CA ILE A 328 7.48 -18.40 -1.03
C ILE A 328 8.56 -17.34 -1.19
N THR A 329 8.91 -16.68 -0.10
CA THR A 329 9.99 -15.69 -0.06
C THR A 329 11.31 -16.33 -0.50
N ASN A 330 12.15 -15.57 -1.19
CA ASN A 330 13.49 -16.02 -1.58
C ASN A 330 14.52 -15.28 -0.72
N TRP A 331 15.37 -16.05 -0.02
CA TRP A 331 16.36 -15.54 0.93
C TRP A 331 17.56 -14.86 0.27
N ASP A 332 17.91 -15.25 -0.96
CA ASP A 332 19.15 -14.87 -1.65
C ASP A 332 19.05 -13.56 -2.46
N ARG A 333 17.87 -12.95 -2.49
CA ARG A 333 17.59 -11.73 -3.27
C ARG A 333 16.75 -10.75 -2.46
N PRO A 334 16.63 -9.48 -2.91
CA PRO A 334 15.65 -8.56 -2.35
C PRO A 334 14.24 -9.15 -2.43
N SER A 335 13.42 -8.87 -1.40
CA SER A 335 12.03 -9.29 -1.36
C SER A 335 11.27 -8.73 -2.56
N ASP A 336 10.21 -9.41 -2.98
CA ASP A 336 9.23 -8.79 -3.86
C ASP A 336 8.60 -7.56 -3.17
N THR A 337 7.89 -6.73 -3.94
CA THR A 337 7.21 -5.56 -3.37
C THR A 337 6.27 -5.98 -2.24
N ILE A 338 6.50 -5.46 -1.04
CA ILE A 338 5.57 -5.59 0.09
C ILE A 338 4.30 -4.82 -0.25
N THR A 339 3.20 -5.56 -0.40
CA THR A 339 1.90 -5.01 -0.79
C THR A 339 1.03 -4.74 0.43
N ALA A 340 -0.07 -4.01 0.24
CA ALA A 340 -1.07 -3.75 1.28
C ALA A 340 -1.96 -4.97 1.59
N THR A 341 -1.55 -6.16 1.17
CA THR A 341 -2.28 -7.43 1.31
C THR A 341 -1.37 -8.49 1.92
N SER A 342 -1.84 -9.73 1.99
CA SER A 342 -1.06 -10.85 2.54
C SER A 342 0.33 -10.94 1.89
N PRO A 343 1.40 -11.03 2.69
CA PRO A 343 2.75 -11.12 2.15
C PRO A 343 3.07 -12.55 1.68
N GLU A 344 4.28 -12.75 1.18
CA GLU A 344 4.80 -14.05 0.77
C GLU A 344 4.81 -15.06 1.94
N ILE A 345 4.83 -16.34 1.59
CA ILE A 345 5.01 -17.46 2.51
C ILE A 345 6.47 -17.44 2.99
N HIS A 346 6.69 -17.59 4.29
CA HIS A 346 8.03 -17.67 4.86
C HIS A 346 8.76 -18.93 4.36
N ILE A 347 10.09 -18.94 4.36
CA ILE A 347 10.89 -20.04 3.78
C ILE A 347 10.62 -21.39 4.46
N ASN A 348 10.23 -21.36 5.74
CA ASN A 348 9.84 -22.56 6.52
C ASN A 348 8.49 -23.16 6.09
N LYS A 349 7.70 -22.48 5.26
CA LYS A 349 6.38 -22.91 4.76
C LYS A 349 5.32 -23.18 5.84
N GLU A 350 5.53 -22.73 7.08
CA GLU A 350 4.57 -22.89 8.18
C GLU A 350 3.78 -21.62 8.47
N ARG A 351 4.24 -20.49 7.96
CA ARG A 351 3.61 -19.18 8.12
C ARG A 351 3.91 -18.28 6.94
N ARG A 352 3.20 -17.17 6.86
CA ARG A 352 3.60 -16.03 6.04
C ARG A 352 4.67 -15.20 6.73
N LEU A 353 5.29 -14.29 5.98
CA LEU A 353 6.13 -13.26 6.58
C LEU A 353 5.33 -12.50 7.65
N SER A 354 5.92 -12.27 8.81
CA SER A 354 5.28 -11.54 9.89
C SER A 354 5.15 -10.06 9.54
N ALA A 355 4.26 -9.35 10.24
CA ALA A 355 4.15 -7.91 10.08
C ALA A 355 5.49 -7.21 10.40
N ARG A 356 6.23 -7.67 11.43
CA ARG A 356 7.57 -7.17 11.73
C ARG A 356 8.57 -7.40 10.58
N GLU A 357 8.64 -8.61 10.05
CA GLU A 357 9.53 -8.93 8.92
C GLU A 357 9.23 -8.03 7.72
N CYS A 358 7.95 -7.84 7.39
CA CYS A 358 7.53 -6.91 6.34
C CYS A 358 7.94 -5.45 6.63
N ALA A 359 7.84 -5.01 7.89
CA ALA A 359 8.22 -3.66 8.30
C ALA A 359 9.73 -3.42 8.16
N ILE A 360 10.57 -4.40 8.53
CA ILE A 360 12.02 -4.35 8.36
C ILE A 360 12.39 -4.33 6.86
N LEU A 361 11.70 -5.10 6.02
CA LEU A 361 11.90 -5.06 4.57
C LEU A 361 11.49 -3.71 3.95
N GLN A 362 10.62 -2.95 4.61
CA GLN A 362 10.30 -1.55 4.32
C GLN A 362 11.21 -0.56 5.06
N THR A 363 12.25 -1.04 5.73
CA THR A 363 13.24 -0.27 6.50
C THR A 363 12.66 0.54 7.67
N PHE A 364 11.50 0.16 8.19
CA PHE A 364 11.03 0.74 9.45
C PHE A 364 11.98 0.39 10.61
N PRO A 365 12.13 1.28 11.60
CA PRO A 365 12.87 0.96 12.82
C PRO A 365 12.34 -0.31 13.51
N MET A 366 13.23 -1.06 14.15
CA MET A 366 12.90 -2.32 14.82
C MET A 366 11.78 -2.18 15.85
N GLU A 367 11.81 -1.07 16.60
CA GLU A 367 10.88 -0.82 17.69
C GLU A 367 9.59 -0.13 17.23
N TYR A 368 9.43 0.13 15.92
CA TYR A 368 8.29 0.87 15.38
C TYR A 368 6.97 0.14 15.61
N ARG A 369 6.02 0.77 16.30
CA ARG A 369 4.77 0.13 16.73
C ARG A 369 3.64 0.34 15.72
N PHE A 370 2.94 -0.72 15.36
CA PHE A 370 1.75 -0.66 14.51
C PHE A 370 0.50 -1.08 15.27
N VAL A 371 -0.61 -0.38 15.02
CA VAL A 371 -1.92 -0.59 15.64
C VAL A 371 -2.87 -1.24 14.64
N GLY A 372 -3.69 -2.18 15.11
CA GLY A 372 -4.77 -2.82 14.34
C GLY A 372 -4.65 -4.34 14.23
N SER A 373 -5.60 -4.94 13.50
CA SER A 373 -5.55 -6.38 13.17
C SER A 373 -4.44 -6.69 12.17
N LEU A 374 -4.05 -7.96 12.04
CA LEU A 374 -2.95 -8.39 11.15
C LEU A 374 -3.06 -7.82 9.72
N ASN A 375 -4.24 -7.86 9.11
CA ASN A 375 -4.48 -7.30 7.77
C ASN A 375 -4.29 -5.78 7.73
N ILE A 376 -4.64 -5.09 8.81
CA ILE A 376 -4.47 -3.64 8.95
C ILE A 376 -2.99 -3.29 9.13
N LEU A 377 -2.20 -4.14 9.81
CA LEU A 377 -0.74 -3.97 9.89
C LEU A 377 -0.11 -4.10 8.50
N TYR A 378 -0.42 -5.17 7.77
CA TYR A 378 0.09 -5.35 6.40
C TYR A 378 -0.30 -4.20 5.47
N ARG A 379 -1.54 -3.70 5.57
CA ARG A 379 -2.00 -2.54 4.79
C ARG A 379 -1.14 -1.31 5.06
N GLN A 380 -0.86 -1.00 6.33
CA GLN A 380 -0.05 0.15 6.71
C GLN A 380 1.38 0.03 6.17
N ILE A 381 2.01 -1.13 6.38
CA ILE A 381 3.39 -1.40 5.96
C ILE A 381 3.52 -1.41 4.44
N GLY A 382 2.60 -2.06 3.73
CA GLY A 382 2.62 -2.15 2.27
C GLY A 382 2.37 -0.83 1.56
N ASN A 383 1.57 0.06 2.15
CA ASN A 383 1.32 1.40 1.62
C ASN A 383 2.47 2.38 1.88
N ALA A 384 3.33 2.12 2.86
CA ALA A 384 4.42 3.02 3.20
C ALA A 384 5.47 3.15 2.07
N VAL A 385 6.10 4.32 2.00
CA VAL A 385 7.38 4.51 1.33
C VAL A 385 8.48 3.90 2.21
N PRO A 386 9.46 3.14 1.66
CA PRO A 386 10.57 2.65 2.45
C PRO A 386 11.29 3.81 3.14
N VAL A 387 11.46 3.72 4.47
CA VAL A 387 12.04 4.80 5.30
C VAL A 387 13.39 5.26 4.77
N LYS A 388 14.29 4.31 4.48
CA LYS A 388 15.64 4.63 3.99
C LYS A 388 15.64 5.29 2.61
N LEU A 389 14.69 4.94 1.74
CA LEU A 389 14.54 5.60 0.45
C LEU A 389 14.10 7.06 0.64
N ALA A 390 13.10 7.28 1.51
CA ALA A 390 12.65 8.63 1.85
C ALA A 390 13.76 9.47 2.49
N GLU A 391 14.59 8.89 3.36
CA GLU A 391 15.74 9.55 3.96
C GLU A 391 16.78 9.99 2.91
N MET A 392 17.09 9.14 1.93
CA MET A 392 18.05 9.48 0.88
C MET A 392 17.54 10.61 -0.03
N ILE A 393 16.23 10.63 -0.32
CA ILE A 393 15.60 11.74 -1.05
C ILE A 393 15.68 13.03 -0.23
N ALA A 394 15.30 12.94 1.05
CA ALA A 394 15.29 14.08 1.96
C ALA A 394 16.69 14.69 2.14
N LYS A 395 17.74 13.87 2.28
CA LYS A 395 19.14 14.33 2.36
C LYS A 395 19.55 15.16 1.16
N GLY A 396 19.21 14.72 -0.05
CA GLY A 396 19.48 15.51 -1.26
C GLY A 396 18.82 16.89 -1.24
N ILE A 397 17.58 16.98 -0.75
CA ILE A 397 16.88 18.27 -0.62
C ILE A 397 17.50 19.12 0.48
N PHE A 398 17.87 18.51 1.61
CA PHE A 398 18.54 19.18 2.71
C PHE A 398 19.84 19.86 2.24
N ASP A 399 20.66 19.13 1.49
CA ASP A 399 21.93 19.64 0.96
C ASP A 399 21.74 20.83 0.00
N GLU A 400 20.73 20.78 -0.87
CA GLU A 400 20.39 21.91 -1.76
C GLU A 400 19.90 23.14 -1.00
N LEU A 401 19.11 22.95 0.07
CA LEU A 401 18.67 24.05 0.92
C LEU A 401 19.85 24.68 1.69
N GLU A 402 20.73 23.87 2.28
CA GLU A 402 21.94 24.36 2.96
C GLU A 402 22.88 25.10 2.01
N LYS A 403 23.04 24.61 0.78
CA LYS A 403 23.84 25.28 -0.23
C LYS A 403 23.26 26.66 -0.55
N LYS A 404 21.94 26.75 -0.76
CA LYS A 404 21.27 28.00 -1.08
C LYS A 404 21.37 29.04 0.04
N GLU A 405 21.29 28.61 1.30
CA GLU A 405 21.45 29.51 2.47
C GLU A 405 22.88 30.01 2.65
N LYS A 406 23.90 29.30 2.15
CA LYS A 406 25.29 29.76 2.17
C LYS A 406 25.62 30.74 1.04
N GLU A 407 24.85 30.69 -0.06
CA GLU A 407 25.05 31.53 -1.24
C GLU A 407 24.28 32.86 -1.19
N GLY A 408 23.27 32.98 -0.32
CA GLY A 408 22.46 34.19 -0.12
C GLY A 408 22.72 34.82 1.23
#